data_AF-A0A7Y0LVL1-F1
#
_entry.id   AF-A0A7Y0LVL1-F1
#
_cell.length_a   1.000
_cell.length_b   1.000
_cell.length_c   1.000
_cell.angle_alpha   90.00
_cell.angle_beta   90.00
_cell.angle_gamma   90.00
#
_symmetry.space_group_name_H-M   'P 1'
#
loop_
_entity.id
_entity.type
_entity.pdbx_description
1 polymer ?
#
loop_
_entity_poly.entity_id
_entity_poly.type
_entity_poly.pdbx_seq_one_letter_code
_entity_poly.pdbx_strand_id
1 'polypeptide(L)'
;MTQSTPGNDAGRPTTPRWDPVASGDDRPAERDRPAADGRPAADGRPAADGRPVSADGPVSADGPARDTSRRRLLLVGGVVAGILVVGGAAAALSGAFDGDPQAAPSPSTVVLPSPTPTIAPAARQPLSPFADALPDSVLSYALTSVTEHAPLIAAGALEGYQVEYSDGGSGTVMLYAGQWETPEEAAAAYGAIVTSDAPAAAPQPAATGASDDATATPPAAPTSGQVVVGGQPAGEWTLTTAADGTGTATWTNGTALLQAVGPADVVADFYEAFPL
;
A
#
# COMPACT_ATOMS: atom_id res chain seq x y z
N MET A 1 -40.19 19.87 -77.99
CA MET A 1 -40.84 19.72 -76.67
C MET A 1 -39.84 20.14 -75.61
N THR A 2 -40.23 21.15 -74.80
CA THR A 2 -39.73 21.53 -73.46
C THR A 2 -38.23 21.79 -73.29
N GLN A 3 -37.76 23.04 -73.32
CA GLN A 3 -37.86 24.15 -72.33
C GLN A 3 -36.88 24.04 -71.14
N SER A 4 -36.10 25.12 -71.04
CA SER A 4 -35.05 25.44 -70.09
C SER A 4 -35.49 25.47 -68.63
N THR A 5 -34.60 25.04 -67.74
CA THR A 5 -34.74 25.12 -66.28
C THR A 5 -34.27 26.50 -65.78
N PRO A 6 -35.01 27.17 -64.88
CA PRO A 6 -34.59 28.41 -64.25
C PRO A 6 -33.82 28.15 -62.94
N GLY A 7 -32.93 29.08 -62.59
CA GLY A 7 -32.27 29.15 -61.30
C GLY A 7 -33.22 29.58 -60.17
N ASN A 8 -32.86 29.23 -58.95
CA ASN A 8 -33.39 29.87 -57.76
C ASN A 8 -32.29 30.01 -56.71
N ASP A 9 -32.07 31.26 -56.34
CA ASP A 9 -31.12 31.81 -55.39
C ASP A 9 -31.95 32.21 -54.16
N ALA A 10 -31.67 31.64 -52.97
CA ALA A 10 -32.03 32.20 -51.67
C ALA A 10 -31.68 31.22 -50.54
N GLY A 11 -30.80 31.63 -49.63
CA GLY A 11 -30.64 30.99 -48.33
C GLY A 11 -29.22 30.96 -47.79
N ARG A 12 -28.60 32.13 -47.58
CA ARG A 12 -27.41 32.25 -46.72
C ARG A 12 -27.84 32.08 -45.26
N PRO A 13 -27.27 31.16 -44.47
CA PRO A 13 -27.34 31.25 -43.01
C PRO A 13 -26.30 32.25 -42.51
N THR A 14 -26.78 33.19 -41.70
CA THR A 14 -26.04 34.24 -41.00
C THR A 14 -25.16 33.66 -39.90
N THR A 15 -23.87 34.02 -39.91
CA THR A 15 -22.93 33.84 -38.81
C THR A 15 -23.34 34.69 -37.59
N PRO A 16 -23.36 34.14 -36.36
CA PRO A 16 -23.51 34.96 -35.16
C PRO A 16 -22.21 35.72 -34.89
N ARG A 17 -22.33 37.05 -34.92
CA ARG A 17 -21.33 38.04 -34.53
C ARG A 17 -21.34 38.14 -33.00
N TRP A 18 -20.21 37.80 -32.38
CA TRP A 18 -19.95 38.11 -30.97
C TRP A 18 -19.33 39.50 -30.89
N ASP A 19 -20.08 40.48 -30.37
CA ASP A 19 -19.51 41.76 -29.93
C ASP A 19 -19.00 41.62 -28.49
N PRO A 20 -17.77 42.08 -28.18
CA PRO A 20 -17.23 42.09 -26.82
C PRO A 20 -17.69 43.36 -26.07
N VAL A 21 -18.27 43.20 -24.88
CA VAL A 21 -18.49 44.32 -23.95
C VAL A 21 -17.22 44.55 -23.16
N ALA A 22 -16.67 45.76 -23.29
CA ALA A 22 -15.53 46.27 -22.55
C ALA A 22 -15.95 46.92 -21.22
N SER A 23 -15.10 46.67 -20.22
CA SER A 23 -14.58 47.59 -19.20
C SER A 23 -15.54 48.31 -18.24
N GLY A 24 -15.40 47.95 -16.97
CA GLY A 24 -15.59 48.85 -15.83
C GLY A 24 -14.48 48.57 -14.80
N ASP A 25 -13.47 49.45 -14.76
CA ASP A 25 -12.52 49.60 -13.66
C ASP A 25 -13.26 49.97 -12.37
N ASP A 26 -12.90 49.36 -11.23
CA ASP A 26 -12.65 50.11 -10.01
C ASP A 26 -11.82 49.30 -9.00
N ARG A 27 -10.83 49.97 -8.42
CA ARG A 27 -9.77 49.47 -7.53
C ARG A 27 -10.17 49.60 -6.04
N PRO A 28 -9.35 49.12 -5.08
CA PRO A 28 -9.79 48.41 -3.88
C PRO A 28 -10.08 49.30 -2.67
N ALA A 29 -10.91 48.80 -1.74
CA ALA A 29 -11.06 49.35 -0.41
C ALA A 29 -10.29 48.50 0.63
N GLU A 30 -9.23 49.09 1.18
CA GLU A 30 -8.60 48.74 2.45
C GLU A 30 -9.50 49.09 3.65
N ARG A 31 -9.21 48.45 4.80
CA ARG A 31 -9.72 48.65 6.19
C ARG A 31 -10.90 47.72 6.55
N ASP A 32 -10.87 46.91 7.61
CA ASP A 32 -10.22 47.07 8.92
C ASP A 32 -9.77 45.72 9.53
N ARG A 33 -8.56 45.72 10.12
CA ARG A 33 -8.13 44.81 11.18
C ARG A 33 -8.29 45.53 12.53
N PRO A 34 -8.73 44.84 13.59
CA PRO A 34 -8.31 45.16 14.94
C PRO A 34 -7.25 44.14 15.41
N ALA A 35 -6.16 44.65 15.94
CA ALA A 35 -5.15 43.91 16.68
C ALA A 35 -5.51 43.84 18.18
N ALA A 36 -5.05 42.75 18.81
CA ALA A 36 -4.59 42.58 20.19
C ALA A 36 -5.49 43.03 21.36
N ASP A 37 -5.77 42.10 22.28
CA ASP A 37 -5.25 42.16 23.66
C ASP A 37 -5.78 40.99 24.51
N GLY A 38 -4.91 40.39 25.33
CA GLY A 38 -5.35 39.51 26.42
C GLY A 38 -4.53 38.24 26.69
N ARG A 39 -3.24 38.37 27.00
CA ARG A 39 -2.53 37.39 27.86
C ARG A 39 -2.61 37.89 29.31
N PRO A 40 -3.06 37.08 30.28
CA PRO A 40 -2.69 37.26 31.67
C PRO A 40 -1.46 36.41 32.00
N ALA A 41 -0.60 37.02 32.81
CA ALA A 41 0.67 36.53 33.29
C ALA A 41 0.55 35.39 34.32
N ALA A 42 1.67 34.69 34.46
CA ALA A 42 2.00 33.85 35.59
C ALA A 42 1.99 34.65 36.90
N ASP A 43 1.51 34.03 37.98
CA ASP A 43 2.03 34.19 39.34
C ASP A 43 1.37 33.16 40.27
N GLY A 44 2.18 32.55 41.15
CA GLY A 44 1.67 31.85 42.35
C GLY A 44 2.15 30.41 42.58
N ARG A 45 3.40 30.23 42.98
CA ARG A 45 3.76 29.18 43.95
C ARG A 45 3.49 29.71 45.37
N PRO A 46 3.08 28.83 46.30
CA PRO A 46 3.92 28.61 47.47
C PRO A 46 4.15 27.14 47.82
N ALA A 47 5.21 26.95 48.61
CA ALA A 47 5.83 25.72 49.09
C ALA A 47 4.98 24.94 50.11
N ALA A 48 5.11 23.61 50.13
CA ALA A 48 5.77 22.81 51.18
C ALA A 48 5.05 22.75 52.54
N ASP A 49 4.66 21.54 52.95
CA ASP A 49 5.06 20.89 54.21
C ASP A 49 4.08 19.75 54.58
N GLY A 50 4.62 18.61 55.03
CA GLY A 50 3.84 17.60 55.74
C GLY A 50 4.17 16.13 55.45
N ARG A 51 5.33 15.66 55.90
CA ARG A 51 5.50 14.26 56.38
C ARG A 51 5.50 14.28 57.91
N PRO A 52 4.89 13.29 58.57
CA PRO A 52 5.69 12.29 59.30
C PRO A 52 5.14 10.85 59.12
N VAL A 53 5.94 9.84 58.78
CA VAL A 53 6.66 8.82 59.61
C VAL A 53 5.90 8.16 60.77
N SER A 54 5.77 6.82 60.67
CA SER A 54 6.04 5.74 61.68
C SER A 54 5.11 4.54 61.37
N ALA A 55 5.61 3.40 60.87
CA ALA A 55 6.31 2.31 61.57
C ALA A 55 5.40 1.51 62.52
N ASP A 56 5.05 0.27 62.16
CA ASP A 56 5.53 -0.98 62.80
C ASP A 56 4.79 -2.23 62.25
N GLY A 57 5.55 -3.32 62.06
CA GLY A 57 5.06 -4.65 61.63
C GLY A 57 4.43 -5.46 62.79
N PRO A 58 4.41 -6.83 62.82
CA PRO A 58 5.20 -7.74 61.99
C PRO A 58 4.54 -9.10 61.56
N VAL A 59 5.28 -9.80 60.70
CA VAL A 59 5.45 -11.24 60.38
C VAL A 59 4.54 -12.35 60.94
N SER A 60 4.31 -13.38 60.11
CA SER A 60 4.50 -14.80 60.47
C SER A 60 4.67 -15.67 59.21
N ALA A 61 5.88 -16.17 59.00
CA ALA A 61 6.19 -17.35 58.21
C ALA A 61 6.86 -18.35 59.16
N ASP A 62 6.27 -19.53 59.29
CA ASP A 62 6.79 -20.60 60.14
C ASP A 62 7.59 -21.59 59.27
N GLY A 63 8.81 -21.89 59.70
CA GLY A 63 9.63 -22.99 59.16
C GLY A 63 9.23 -24.34 59.78
N PRO A 64 9.96 -25.44 59.51
CA PRO A 64 11.25 -25.56 60.20
C PRO A 64 12.37 -26.29 59.44
N ALA A 65 13.57 -26.10 60.01
CA ALA A 65 14.89 -26.57 59.60
C ALA A 65 15.11 -28.09 59.65
N ARG A 66 16.18 -28.55 58.98
CA ARG A 66 17.37 -29.18 59.61
C ARG A 66 18.44 -29.63 58.59
N ASP A 67 19.66 -29.15 58.83
CA ASP A 67 20.94 -29.87 58.83
C ASP A 67 21.32 -30.83 57.67
N THR A 68 22.44 -30.54 56.97
CA THR A 68 23.51 -31.52 56.62
C THR A 68 24.59 -30.89 55.72
N SER A 69 25.48 -30.10 56.35
CA SER A 69 26.62 -29.42 55.72
C SER A 69 27.74 -30.35 55.16
N ARG A 70 27.51 -31.66 55.05
CA ARG A 70 28.50 -32.63 54.54
C ARG A 70 28.14 -33.29 53.20
N ARG A 71 26.91 -33.10 52.71
CA ARG A 71 26.44 -33.72 51.45
C ARG A 71 26.70 -32.85 50.22
N ARG A 72 26.89 -31.53 50.39
CA ARG A 72 27.15 -30.58 49.28
C ARG A 72 28.50 -30.79 48.60
N LEU A 73 29.53 -31.25 49.32
CA LEU A 73 30.86 -31.44 48.72
C LEU A 73 30.90 -32.65 47.76
N LEU A 74 30.12 -33.69 48.04
CA LEU A 74 30.03 -34.88 47.19
C LEU A 74 29.19 -34.65 45.93
N LEU A 75 28.19 -33.77 45.98
CA LEU A 75 27.37 -33.39 44.82
C LEU A 75 28.17 -32.56 43.80
N VAL A 76 29.03 -31.64 44.25
CA VAL A 76 29.85 -30.82 43.33
C VAL A 76 30.94 -31.67 42.65
N GLY A 77 31.57 -32.60 43.36
CA GLY A 77 32.54 -33.53 42.78
C GLY A 77 31.94 -34.49 41.74
N GLY A 78 30.71 -34.96 41.98
CA GLY A 78 30.00 -35.83 41.04
C GLY A 78 29.57 -35.13 39.75
N VAL A 79 29.18 -33.85 39.82
CA VAL A 79 28.77 -33.07 38.63
C VAL A 79 29.96 -32.77 37.72
N VAL A 80 31.14 -32.44 38.26
CA VAL A 80 32.34 -32.19 37.46
C VAL A 80 32.85 -33.47 36.77
N ALA A 81 32.82 -34.60 37.47
CA ALA A 81 33.17 -35.89 36.89
C ALA A 81 32.15 -36.33 35.81
N GLY A 82 30.85 -36.07 36.03
CA GLY A 82 29.80 -36.32 35.04
C GLY A 82 29.96 -35.49 33.77
N ILE A 83 30.28 -34.20 33.89
CA ILE A 83 30.53 -33.31 32.74
C ILE A 83 31.77 -33.77 31.94
N LEU A 84 32.82 -34.25 32.61
CA LEU A 84 34.01 -34.77 31.92
C LEU A 84 33.78 -36.10 31.21
N VAL A 85 32.92 -36.98 31.75
CA VAL A 85 32.56 -38.25 31.09
C VAL A 85 31.61 -38.00 29.91
N VAL A 86 30.64 -37.09 30.04
CA VAL A 86 29.75 -36.71 28.93
C VAL A 86 30.51 -35.93 27.86
N GLY A 87 31.39 -35.00 28.25
CA GLY A 87 32.25 -34.26 27.33
C GLY A 87 33.29 -35.15 26.63
N GLY A 88 33.85 -36.13 27.35
CA GLY A 88 34.79 -37.12 26.80
C GLY A 88 34.12 -38.13 25.86
N ALA A 89 32.89 -38.55 26.14
CA ALA A 89 32.11 -39.42 25.25
C ALA A 89 31.62 -38.68 24.00
N ALA A 90 31.27 -37.39 24.11
CA ALA A 90 31.00 -36.54 22.96
C ALA A 90 32.27 -36.34 22.10
N ALA A 91 33.43 -36.10 22.72
CA ALA A 91 34.70 -35.94 22.00
C ALA A 91 35.18 -37.25 21.33
N ALA A 92 34.96 -38.41 21.95
CA ALA A 92 35.33 -39.70 21.39
C ALA A 92 34.40 -40.17 20.26
N LEU A 93 33.13 -39.73 20.23
CA LEU A 93 32.23 -39.95 19.09
C LEU A 93 32.45 -38.92 17.96
N SER A 94 32.99 -37.73 18.26
CA SER A 94 33.33 -36.73 17.23
C SER A 94 34.60 -37.07 16.45
N GLY A 95 35.55 -37.84 17.01
CA GLY A 95 36.78 -38.23 16.32
C GLY A 95 36.64 -39.40 15.32
N ALA A 96 35.46 -40.01 15.21
CA ALA A 96 35.17 -41.06 14.22
C ALA A 96 34.50 -40.52 12.94
N PHE A 97 34.21 -39.22 12.89
CA PHE A 97 33.62 -38.51 11.76
C PHE A 97 34.53 -37.38 11.25
N ASP A 98 35.85 -37.52 11.34
CA ASP A 98 36.82 -36.70 10.57
C ASP A 98 36.79 -37.08 9.07
N GLY A 99 35.58 -37.11 8.49
CA GLY A 99 35.42 -36.85 7.08
C GLY A 99 35.43 -35.34 6.92
N ASP A 100 36.28 -34.83 6.03
CA ASP A 100 36.24 -33.42 5.58
C ASP A 100 34.76 -32.98 5.47
N PRO A 101 34.35 -31.84 6.05
CA PRO A 101 32.99 -31.35 5.86
C PRO A 101 32.79 -31.15 4.36
N GLN A 102 32.12 -32.12 3.72
CA GLN A 102 31.79 -32.05 2.32
C GLN A 102 30.95 -30.80 2.14
N ALA A 103 31.53 -29.80 1.46
CA ALA A 103 30.86 -28.54 1.16
C ALA A 103 29.48 -28.87 0.60
N ALA A 104 28.43 -28.40 1.29
CA ALA A 104 27.08 -28.52 0.79
C ALA A 104 27.05 -27.98 -0.65
N PRO A 105 26.47 -28.70 -1.63
CA PRO A 105 26.43 -28.20 -2.99
C PRO A 105 25.74 -26.85 -2.98
N SER A 106 26.40 -25.81 -3.52
CA SER A 106 25.80 -24.50 -3.70
C SER A 106 24.51 -24.67 -4.53
N PRO A 107 23.36 -24.15 -4.08
CA PRO A 107 22.13 -24.26 -4.86
C PRO A 107 22.34 -23.58 -6.21
N SER A 108 22.13 -24.32 -7.29
CA SER A 108 22.08 -23.76 -8.63
C SER A 108 20.64 -23.34 -8.91
N THR A 109 20.39 -22.03 -8.98
CA THR A 109 19.10 -21.50 -9.38
C THR A 109 19.09 -21.31 -10.89
N VAL A 110 18.15 -21.97 -11.58
CA VAL A 110 17.86 -21.69 -12.98
C VAL A 110 16.96 -20.46 -13.01
N VAL A 111 17.47 -19.34 -13.51
CA VAL A 111 16.67 -18.14 -13.76
C VAL A 111 15.93 -18.36 -15.07
N LEU A 112 14.60 -18.49 -15.01
CA LEU A 112 13.77 -18.47 -16.20
C LEU A 112 13.68 -17.02 -16.72
N PRO A 113 13.60 -16.82 -18.06
CA PRO A 113 13.36 -15.49 -18.61
C PRO A 113 12.00 -14.97 -18.14
N SER A 114 11.91 -13.67 -17.90
CA SER A 114 10.63 -13.01 -17.62
C SER A 114 9.66 -13.27 -18.79
N PRO A 115 8.40 -13.59 -18.50
CA PRO A 115 7.42 -13.87 -19.54
C PRO A 115 7.22 -12.64 -20.44
N THR A 116 7.02 -12.88 -21.73
CA THR A 116 6.81 -11.85 -22.76
C THR A 116 5.39 -11.96 -23.31
N PRO A 117 4.74 -10.86 -23.72
CA PRO A 117 3.40 -10.93 -24.30
C PRO A 117 3.37 -11.69 -25.62
N THR A 118 2.25 -12.37 -25.87
CA THR A 118 2.02 -13.11 -27.14
C THR A 118 1.49 -12.20 -28.24
N ILE A 119 0.92 -11.05 -27.88
CA ILE A 119 0.40 -10.03 -28.78
C ILE A 119 1.30 -8.78 -28.75
N ALA A 120 1.33 -8.06 -29.87
CA ALA A 120 2.01 -6.77 -29.91
C ALA A 120 1.19 -5.69 -29.18
N PRO A 121 1.83 -4.75 -28.48
CA PRO A 121 1.15 -3.59 -27.91
C PRO A 121 0.44 -2.76 -28.99
N ALA A 122 -0.73 -2.22 -28.65
CA ALA A 122 -1.43 -1.29 -29.51
C ALA A 122 -0.61 0.00 -29.66
N ALA A 123 -0.55 0.51 -30.89
CA ALA A 123 0.11 1.78 -31.14
C ALA A 123 -0.63 2.93 -30.45
N ARG A 124 0.08 3.70 -29.63
CA ARG A 124 -0.45 4.91 -29.00
C ARG A 124 -0.07 6.14 -29.82
N GLN A 125 -1.02 7.05 -29.97
CA GLN A 125 -0.65 8.43 -30.31
C GLN A 125 -0.06 9.08 -29.06
N PRO A 126 0.93 9.98 -29.18
CA PRO A 126 1.42 10.72 -28.03
C PRO A 126 0.27 11.50 -27.41
N LEU A 127 0.01 11.26 -26.12
CA LEU A 127 -1.09 11.88 -25.37
C LEU A 127 -0.54 12.95 -24.44
N SER A 128 0.35 12.55 -23.55
CA SER A 128 1.01 13.39 -22.56
C SER A 128 2.29 12.70 -22.09
N PRO A 129 3.24 13.44 -21.48
CA PRO A 129 4.43 12.81 -20.90
C PRO A 129 4.10 11.73 -19.86
N PHE A 130 3.00 11.87 -19.10
CA PHE A 130 2.58 10.89 -18.11
C PHE A 130 2.01 9.63 -18.77
N ALA A 131 1.09 9.78 -19.73
CA ALA A 131 0.51 8.65 -20.45
C ALA A 131 1.56 7.88 -21.27
N ASP A 132 2.48 8.61 -21.90
CA ASP A 132 3.55 8.05 -22.72
C ASP A 132 4.60 7.30 -21.87
N ALA A 133 4.68 7.59 -20.57
CA ALA A 133 5.54 6.87 -19.63
C ALA A 133 4.95 5.54 -19.15
N LEU A 134 3.65 5.29 -19.35
CA LEU A 134 3.04 4.00 -19.01
C LEU A 134 3.61 2.90 -19.91
N PRO A 135 3.96 1.72 -19.37
CA PRO A 135 4.63 0.67 -20.12
C PRO A 135 3.78 0.16 -21.30
N ASP A 136 4.43 -0.21 -22.41
CA ASP A 136 3.75 -0.90 -23.52
C ASP A 136 3.39 -2.35 -23.15
N SER A 137 4.08 -2.92 -22.16
CA SER A 137 3.85 -4.27 -21.65
C SER A 137 4.33 -4.44 -20.22
N VAL A 138 3.65 -5.30 -19.46
CA VAL A 138 4.06 -5.76 -18.12
C VAL A 138 3.91 -7.28 -18.11
N LEU A 139 5.01 -8.01 -17.89
CA LEU A 139 5.03 -9.49 -17.99
C LEU A 139 4.45 -9.97 -19.33
N SER A 140 3.47 -10.88 -19.30
CA SER A 140 2.75 -11.38 -20.48
C SER A 140 1.68 -10.45 -21.03
N TYR A 141 1.43 -9.30 -20.40
CA TYR A 141 0.32 -8.43 -20.74
C TYR A 141 0.79 -7.25 -21.59
N ALA A 142 0.32 -7.17 -22.84
CA ALA A 142 0.56 -6.03 -23.71
C ALA A 142 -0.59 -5.04 -23.64
N LEU A 143 -0.27 -3.76 -23.74
CA LEU A 143 -1.25 -2.69 -23.80
C LEU A 143 -2.15 -2.83 -25.03
N THR A 144 -3.47 -2.77 -24.84
CA THR A 144 -4.47 -2.88 -25.92
C THR A 144 -5.27 -1.59 -26.11
N SER A 145 -5.46 -0.81 -25.05
CA SER A 145 -6.23 0.43 -25.09
C SER A 145 -5.76 1.44 -24.05
N VAL A 146 -5.84 2.73 -24.39
CA VAL A 146 -5.70 3.86 -23.46
C VAL A 146 -6.82 4.86 -23.75
N THR A 147 -7.61 5.17 -22.74
CA THR A 147 -8.69 6.15 -22.83
C THR A 147 -8.67 7.06 -21.62
N GLU A 148 -9.12 8.31 -21.77
CA GLU A 148 -9.27 9.22 -20.65
C GLU A 148 -10.24 8.66 -19.61
N HIS A 149 -9.91 8.84 -18.33
CA HIS A 149 -10.71 8.38 -17.21
C HIS A 149 -11.24 9.56 -16.42
N ALA A 150 -12.42 10.04 -16.83
CA ALA A 150 -13.10 11.19 -16.24
C ALA A 150 -13.25 11.13 -14.70
N PRO A 151 -13.49 9.97 -14.04
CA PRO A 151 -13.57 9.92 -12.59
C PRO A 151 -12.28 10.34 -11.87
N LEU A 152 -11.09 10.02 -12.40
CA LEU A 152 -9.82 10.47 -11.79
C LEU A 152 -9.66 11.99 -11.92
N ILE A 153 -10.05 12.56 -13.06
CA ILE A 153 -10.02 14.01 -13.29
C ILE A 153 -11.01 14.71 -12.36
N ALA A 154 -12.21 14.16 -12.19
CA ALA A 154 -13.19 14.65 -11.22
C ALA A 154 -12.68 14.55 -9.76
N ALA A 155 -11.78 13.61 -9.47
CA ALA A 155 -11.09 13.48 -8.19
C ALA A 155 -9.87 14.42 -8.03
N GLY A 156 -9.65 15.32 -8.99
CA GLY A 156 -8.60 16.35 -8.93
C GLY A 156 -7.30 15.97 -9.63
N ALA A 157 -7.24 14.85 -10.34
CA ALA A 157 -6.09 14.57 -11.20
C ALA A 157 -6.00 15.60 -12.34
N LEU A 158 -4.80 16.06 -12.66
CA LEU A 158 -4.52 16.91 -13.82
C LEU A 158 -4.84 16.16 -15.12
N GLU A 159 -4.59 14.85 -15.10
CA GLU A 159 -4.92 13.90 -16.15
C GLU A 159 -5.17 12.52 -15.55
N GLY A 160 -6.05 11.75 -16.20
CA GLY A 160 -6.43 10.41 -15.75
C GLY A 160 -6.73 9.51 -16.93
N TYR A 161 -6.28 8.27 -16.85
CA TYR A 161 -6.40 7.28 -17.91
C TYR A 161 -6.88 5.94 -17.38
N GLN A 162 -7.67 5.26 -18.21
CA GLN A 162 -8.00 3.86 -18.13
C GLN A 162 -7.20 3.15 -19.21
N VAL A 163 -6.40 2.16 -18.80
CA VAL A 163 -5.47 1.44 -19.65
C VAL A 163 -5.76 -0.04 -19.54
N GLU A 164 -5.98 -0.68 -20.68
CA GLU A 164 -6.22 -2.12 -20.73
C GLU A 164 -4.94 -2.83 -21.18
N TYR A 165 -4.57 -3.89 -20.47
CA TYR A 165 -3.55 -4.83 -20.89
C TYR A 165 -4.14 -6.23 -21.05
N SER A 166 -3.66 -6.99 -22.04
CA SER A 166 -4.11 -8.35 -22.33
C SER A 166 -2.94 -9.28 -22.67
N ASP A 167 -3.09 -10.56 -22.33
CA ASP A 167 -2.19 -11.62 -22.75
C ASP A 167 -2.47 -12.14 -24.19
N GLY A 168 -3.51 -11.62 -24.84
CA GLY A 168 -4.00 -12.08 -26.14
C GLY A 168 -4.99 -13.26 -26.07
N GLY A 169 -5.27 -13.74 -24.87
CA GLY A 169 -6.28 -14.74 -24.55
C GLY A 169 -7.41 -14.14 -23.72
N SER A 170 -7.78 -14.79 -22.62
CA SER A 170 -8.80 -14.32 -21.69
C SER A 170 -8.24 -13.50 -20.52
N GLY A 171 -6.92 -13.40 -20.39
CA GLY A 171 -6.27 -12.65 -19.32
C GLY A 171 -6.29 -11.16 -19.64
N THR A 172 -6.88 -10.37 -18.74
CA THR A 172 -6.85 -8.91 -18.80
C THR A 172 -6.53 -8.28 -17.45
N VAL A 173 -5.85 -7.14 -17.50
CA VAL A 173 -5.63 -6.25 -16.36
C VAL A 173 -6.09 -4.86 -16.77
N MET A 174 -6.97 -4.27 -15.96
CA MET A 174 -7.39 -2.89 -16.11
C MET A 174 -6.57 -2.02 -15.17
N LEU A 175 -5.89 -1.00 -15.70
CA LEU A 175 -5.09 -0.05 -14.95
C LEU A 175 -5.73 1.33 -15.04
N TYR A 176 -6.06 1.91 -13.89
CA TYR A 176 -6.42 3.32 -13.77
C TYR A 176 -5.19 4.09 -13.31
N ALA A 177 -4.73 5.07 -14.10
CA ALA A 177 -3.54 5.86 -13.82
C ALA A 177 -3.89 7.34 -13.83
N GLY A 178 -3.56 8.06 -12.76
CA GLY A 178 -3.77 9.50 -12.66
C GLY A 178 -2.53 10.23 -12.16
N GLN A 179 -2.39 11.49 -12.55
CA GLN A 179 -1.35 12.38 -12.06
C GLN A 179 -1.97 13.61 -11.39
N TRP A 180 -1.50 13.93 -10.19
CA TRP A 180 -1.90 15.12 -9.44
C TRP A 180 -0.82 16.21 -9.51
N GLU A 181 -1.17 17.43 -9.12
CA GLU A 181 -0.21 18.53 -9.07
C GLU A 181 0.87 18.29 -8.01
N THR A 182 0.48 17.66 -6.89
CA THR A 182 1.37 17.41 -5.75
C THR A 182 1.30 15.95 -5.27
N PRO A 183 2.38 15.43 -4.66
CA PRO A 183 2.37 14.09 -4.08
C PRO A 183 1.40 13.96 -2.90
N GLU A 184 1.14 15.04 -2.16
CA GLU A 184 0.18 15.07 -1.06
C GLU A 184 -1.25 14.86 -1.55
N GLU A 185 -1.62 15.45 -2.69
CA GLU A 185 -2.93 15.23 -3.31
C GLU A 185 -3.08 13.82 -3.86
N ALA A 186 -2.04 13.26 -4.48
CA ALA A 186 -2.04 11.85 -4.92
C ALA A 186 -2.21 10.90 -3.71
N ALA A 187 -1.53 11.17 -2.60
CA ALA A 187 -1.68 10.40 -1.36
C ALA A 187 -3.09 10.52 -0.75
N ALA A 188 -3.71 11.71 -0.82
CA ALA A 188 -5.09 11.90 -0.38
C ALA A 188 -6.08 11.11 -1.24
N ALA A 189 -5.91 11.13 -2.56
CA ALA A 189 -6.72 10.34 -3.49
C ALA A 189 -6.54 8.83 -3.25
N TYR A 190 -5.32 8.39 -2.99
CA TYR A 190 -5.01 7.01 -2.59
C TYR A 190 -5.80 6.58 -1.35
N GLY A 191 -5.75 7.39 -0.29
CA GLY A 191 -6.49 7.11 0.95
C GLY A 191 -7.99 7.01 0.73
N ALA A 192 -8.55 7.87 -0.15
CA ALA A 192 -9.97 7.83 -0.49
C ALA A 192 -10.37 6.57 -1.26
N ILE A 193 -9.55 6.13 -2.22
CA ILE A 193 -9.78 4.91 -3.00
C ILE A 193 -9.69 3.68 -2.10
N VAL A 194 -8.61 3.55 -1.33
CA VAL A 194 -8.41 2.39 -0.43
C VAL A 194 -9.52 2.30 0.62
N THR A 195 -10.00 3.44 1.13
CA THR A 195 -11.14 3.45 2.06
C THR A 195 -12.44 3.02 1.39
N SER A 196 -12.63 3.36 0.12
CA SER A 196 -13.84 3.00 -0.64
C SER A 196 -13.84 1.53 -1.07
N ASP A 197 -12.67 0.98 -1.40
CA ASP A 197 -12.48 -0.42 -1.80
C ASP A 197 -12.35 -1.38 -0.61
N ALA A 198 -12.21 -0.84 0.61
CA ALA A 198 -12.16 -1.65 1.81
C ALA A 198 -13.43 -2.54 1.87
N PRO A 199 -13.28 -3.87 2.03
CA PRO A 199 -14.43 -4.74 2.15
C PRO A 199 -15.28 -4.25 3.31
N ALA A 200 -16.58 -4.03 3.06
CA ALA A 200 -17.50 -3.58 4.09
C ALA A 200 -17.34 -4.50 5.31
N ALA A 201 -16.90 -3.94 6.43
CA ALA A 201 -16.76 -4.70 7.67
C ALA A 201 -18.10 -5.41 7.89
N ALA A 202 -18.06 -6.75 7.95
CA ALA A 202 -19.26 -7.53 8.16
C ALA A 202 -20.00 -6.93 9.38
N PRO A 203 -21.32 -6.68 9.30
CA PRO A 203 -22.06 -6.16 10.44
C PRO A 203 -21.74 -7.03 11.64
N GLN A 204 -21.21 -6.42 12.70
CA GLN A 204 -20.92 -7.10 13.95
C GLN A 204 -22.15 -7.94 14.31
N PRO A 205 -22.04 -9.26 14.50
CA PRO A 205 -23.21 -10.09 14.71
C PRO A 205 -23.95 -9.55 15.94
N ALA A 206 -25.18 -9.05 15.75
CA ALA A 206 -26.10 -8.95 16.86
C ALA A 206 -26.22 -10.38 17.40
N ALA A 207 -25.93 -10.56 18.69
CA ALA A 207 -25.98 -11.86 19.35
C ALA A 207 -27.41 -12.42 19.31
N THR A 208 -27.75 -13.09 18.22
CA THR A 208 -28.98 -13.86 18.07
C THR A 208 -28.61 -15.18 17.43
N GLY A 209 -28.57 -16.22 18.26
CA GLY A 209 -28.26 -17.56 17.82
C GLY A 209 -29.31 -18.05 16.82
N ALA A 210 -28.87 -18.42 15.63
CA ALA A 210 -29.49 -19.43 14.78
C ALA A 210 -28.56 -19.76 13.60
N SER A 211 -28.15 -21.03 13.57
CA SER A 211 -27.91 -21.93 12.44
C SER A 211 -27.02 -21.49 11.25
N ASP A 212 -25.89 -22.22 11.16
CA ASP A 212 -24.98 -22.35 10.02
C ASP A 212 -25.68 -22.79 8.73
N ASP A 213 -25.57 -22.00 7.66
CA ASP A 213 -25.27 -22.50 6.30
C ASP A 213 -24.87 -21.36 5.34
N ALA A 214 -23.70 -20.75 5.57
CA ALA A 214 -23.00 -19.93 4.58
C ALA A 214 -21.51 -19.96 4.89
N THR A 215 -20.80 -20.97 4.36
CA THR A 215 -19.33 -20.96 4.35
C THR A 215 -18.88 -20.01 3.24
N ALA A 216 -19.18 -18.72 3.38
CA ALA A 216 -18.49 -17.70 2.61
C ALA A 216 -17.12 -17.53 3.25
N THR A 217 -16.07 -17.96 2.57
CA THR A 217 -14.69 -17.66 2.98
C THR A 217 -14.59 -16.14 3.14
N PRO A 218 -14.24 -15.63 4.33
CA PRO A 218 -14.03 -14.20 4.53
C PRO A 218 -13.01 -13.70 3.50
N PRO A 219 -13.19 -12.49 2.94
CA PRO A 219 -12.18 -11.91 2.06
C PRO A 219 -10.84 -11.84 2.80
N ALA A 220 -9.76 -12.10 2.08
CA ALA A 220 -8.41 -12.01 2.63
C ALA A 220 -8.17 -10.57 3.13
N ALA A 221 -7.48 -10.43 4.26
CA ALA A 221 -7.14 -9.11 4.77
C ALA A 221 -6.26 -8.37 3.74
N PRO A 222 -6.44 -7.03 3.60
CA PRO A 222 -5.57 -6.23 2.74
C PRO A 222 -4.10 -6.36 3.18
N THR A 223 -3.21 -6.37 2.21
CA THR A 223 -1.76 -6.27 2.42
C THR A 223 -1.29 -4.91 1.97
N SER A 224 -0.46 -4.23 2.75
CA SER A 224 0.00 -2.87 2.44
C SER A 224 1.48 -2.68 2.76
N GLY A 225 2.10 -1.67 2.14
CA GLY A 225 3.49 -1.32 2.38
C GLY A 225 3.90 0.00 1.74
N GLN A 226 5.20 0.30 1.81
CA GLN A 226 5.79 1.47 1.16
C GLN A 226 6.28 1.12 -0.24
N VAL A 227 6.06 2.02 -1.18
CA VAL A 227 6.76 2.04 -2.47
C VAL A 227 8.12 2.70 -2.24
N VAL A 228 9.21 2.04 -2.64
CA VAL A 228 10.58 2.50 -2.40
C VAL A 228 11.32 2.67 -3.73
N VAL A 229 11.84 3.87 -3.98
CA VAL A 229 12.65 4.20 -5.17
C VAL A 229 14.03 4.67 -4.71
N GLY A 230 15.09 4.03 -5.21
CA GLY A 230 16.46 4.36 -4.80
C GLY A 230 16.73 4.22 -3.29
N GLY A 231 15.97 3.36 -2.59
CA GLY A 231 16.07 3.18 -1.14
C GLY A 231 15.36 4.24 -0.30
N GLN A 232 14.56 5.13 -0.91
CA GLN A 232 13.73 6.12 -0.22
C GLN A 232 12.25 5.86 -0.45
N PRO A 233 11.38 6.12 0.54
CA PRO A 233 9.93 5.98 0.35
C PRO A 233 9.44 7.00 -0.67
N ALA A 234 8.80 6.52 -1.73
CA ALA A 234 8.23 7.30 -2.82
C ALA A 234 6.69 7.31 -2.84
N GLY A 235 6.06 6.41 -2.08
CA GLY A 235 4.62 6.31 -1.94
C GLY A 235 4.20 5.10 -1.09
N GLU A 236 2.93 4.73 -1.20
CA GLU A 236 2.33 3.60 -0.49
C GLU A 236 1.63 2.68 -1.47
N TRP A 237 1.45 1.42 -1.09
CA TRP A 237 0.68 0.45 -1.87
C TRP A 237 -0.22 -0.38 -0.97
N THR A 238 -1.37 -0.79 -1.52
CA THR A 238 -2.32 -1.72 -0.89
C THR A 238 -2.80 -2.72 -1.94
N LEU A 239 -2.78 -3.99 -1.60
CA LEU A 239 -3.33 -5.10 -2.36
C LEU A 239 -4.55 -5.66 -1.61
N THR A 240 -5.68 -5.81 -2.30
CA THR A 240 -6.90 -6.41 -1.78
C THR A 240 -7.35 -7.54 -2.70
N THR A 241 -8.11 -8.48 -2.13
CA THR A 241 -8.74 -9.57 -2.89
C THR A 241 -10.20 -9.68 -2.48
N ALA A 242 -11.10 -9.50 -3.45
CA ALA A 242 -12.53 -9.68 -3.27
C ALA A 242 -12.89 -11.18 -3.19
N ALA A 243 -14.09 -11.47 -2.68
CA ALA A 243 -14.56 -12.84 -2.51
C ALA A 243 -14.75 -13.61 -3.83
N ASP A 244 -14.87 -12.92 -4.96
CA ASP A 244 -14.98 -13.50 -6.30
C ASP A 244 -13.63 -13.81 -6.96
N GLY A 245 -12.50 -13.55 -6.28
CA GLY A 245 -11.15 -13.76 -6.80
C GLY A 245 -10.56 -12.57 -7.55
N THR A 246 -11.29 -11.45 -7.65
CA THR A 246 -10.76 -10.20 -8.19
C THR A 246 -9.76 -9.59 -7.23
N GLY A 247 -8.56 -9.24 -7.70
CA GLY A 247 -7.59 -8.46 -6.97
C GLY A 247 -7.57 -7.00 -7.40
N THR A 248 -7.25 -6.14 -6.45
CA THR A 248 -6.99 -4.71 -6.69
C THR A 248 -5.68 -4.33 -6.04
N ALA A 249 -4.72 -3.83 -6.82
CA ALA A 249 -3.50 -3.20 -6.34
C ALA A 249 -3.61 -1.70 -6.55
N THR A 250 -3.58 -0.90 -5.49
CA THR A 250 -3.53 0.56 -5.56
C THR A 250 -2.18 1.02 -5.03
N TRP A 251 -1.48 1.92 -5.72
CA TRP A 251 -0.21 2.46 -5.25
C TRP A 251 0.05 3.89 -5.73
N THR A 252 0.98 4.57 -5.04
CA THR A 252 1.46 5.91 -5.41
C THR A 252 2.97 5.94 -5.64
N ASN A 253 3.40 6.87 -6.48
CA ASN A 253 4.81 7.20 -6.68
C ASN A 253 4.91 8.69 -7.01
N GLY A 254 5.31 9.49 -6.01
CA GLY A 254 5.29 10.94 -6.12
C GLY A 254 3.88 11.44 -6.44
N THR A 255 3.73 12.10 -7.59
CA THR A 255 2.45 12.65 -8.05
C THR A 255 1.55 11.66 -8.79
N ALA A 256 2.05 10.45 -9.07
CA ALA A 256 1.28 9.41 -9.76
C ALA A 256 0.52 8.53 -8.76
N LEU A 257 -0.73 8.21 -9.11
CA LEU A 257 -1.52 7.16 -8.48
C LEU A 257 -1.94 6.16 -9.55
N LEU A 258 -1.80 4.88 -9.22
CA LEU A 258 -2.15 3.78 -10.08
C LEU A 258 -3.03 2.78 -9.34
N GLN A 259 -4.00 2.21 -10.04
CA GLN A 259 -4.85 1.13 -9.54
C GLN A 259 -5.00 0.06 -10.63
N ALA A 260 -4.49 -1.15 -10.36
CA ALA A 260 -4.65 -2.32 -11.23
C ALA A 260 -5.77 -3.23 -10.70
N VAL A 261 -6.63 -3.71 -11.59
CA VAL A 261 -7.76 -4.60 -11.29
C VAL A 261 -7.77 -5.77 -12.28
N GLY A 262 -7.97 -6.99 -11.77
CA GLY A 262 -7.92 -8.23 -12.54
C GLY A 262 -7.95 -9.46 -11.62
N PRO A 263 -7.60 -10.67 -12.10
CA PRO A 263 -7.42 -11.84 -11.23
C PRO A 263 -6.37 -11.58 -10.14
N ALA A 264 -6.61 -12.03 -8.91
CA ALA A 264 -5.79 -11.61 -7.76
C ALA A 264 -4.32 -12.00 -7.83
N ASP A 265 -4.01 -13.20 -8.30
CA ASP A 265 -2.65 -13.68 -8.55
C ASP A 265 -1.96 -12.85 -9.63
N VAL A 266 -2.67 -12.59 -10.73
CA VAL A 266 -2.19 -11.76 -11.85
C VAL A 266 -1.89 -10.33 -11.40
N VAL A 267 -2.78 -9.71 -10.61
CA VAL A 267 -2.61 -8.31 -10.17
C VAL A 267 -1.43 -8.16 -9.22
N ALA A 268 -1.19 -9.14 -8.34
CA ALA A 268 -0.01 -9.14 -7.48
C ALA A 268 1.28 -9.15 -8.31
N ASP A 269 1.41 -10.10 -9.25
CA ASP A 269 2.57 -10.19 -10.14
C ASP A 269 2.72 -8.95 -11.03
N PHE A 270 1.60 -8.41 -11.53
CA PHE A 270 1.57 -7.21 -12.36
C PHE A 270 2.10 -5.99 -11.59
N TYR A 271 1.67 -5.80 -10.34
CA TYR A 271 2.17 -4.71 -9.49
C TYR A 271 3.67 -4.85 -9.22
N GLU A 272 4.15 -6.05 -8.86
CA GLU A 272 5.57 -6.28 -8.58
C GLU A 272 6.47 -6.06 -9.80
N ALA A 273 5.96 -6.34 -10.99
CA ALA A 273 6.68 -6.14 -12.25
C ALA A 273 6.48 -4.75 -12.87
N PHE A 274 5.61 -3.91 -12.30
CA PHE A 274 5.32 -2.59 -12.86
C PHE A 274 6.52 -1.66 -12.66
N PRO A 275 7.00 -0.97 -13.71
CA PRO A 275 8.11 -0.04 -13.56
C PRO A 275 7.71 1.15 -12.67
N LEU A 276 8.44 1.34 -11.58
CA LEU A 276 8.30 2.45 -10.63
C LEU A 276 9.26 3.60 -10.96
#